data_AF-A0A7V1U7X6-F1
#
_entry.id   AF-A0A7V1U7X6-F1
#
_cell.length_a   1.000
_cell.length_b   1.000
_cell.length_c   1.000
_cell.angle_alpha   90.00
_cell.angle_beta   90.00
_cell.angle_gamma   90.00
#
_symmetry.space_group_name_H-M   'P 1'
#
loop_
_entity.id
_entity.type
_entity.pdbx_description
1 polymer ?
#
loop_
_entity_poly.entity_id
_entity_poly.type
_entity_poly.pdbx_seq_one_letter_code
_entity_poly.pdbx_strand_id
1 'polypeptide(L)'
;MARPVGTHPLLARVVAETAWATTRARGWRAEEVVLLLAAHGTPRHSGSGASAEALAVRVREAGPWAAVETAFLEQTPRLGARLAALAEQKVVVVGLFVDAGPHGKGDVEDAVGAAPGPVAYSGPIGASPAIRTILRDRAGLG
;
A
#
# COMPACT_ATOMS: atom_id res chain seq x y z
N MET A 1 19.51 -17.29 -8.28
CA MET A 1 19.12 -15.90 -8.61
C MET A 1 17.89 -15.52 -7.79
N ALA A 2 18.04 -14.70 -6.75
CA ALA A 2 16.93 -14.30 -5.88
C ALA A 2 16.03 -13.30 -6.62
N ARG A 3 14.77 -13.67 -6.88
CA ARG A 3 13.77 -12.73 -7.42
C ARG A 3 13.60 -11.55 -6.45
N PRO A 4 13.48 -10.30 -6.91
CA PRO A 4 13.20 -9.16 -6.03
C PRO A 4 11.93 -9.41 -5.19
N VAL A 5 11.95 -9.05 -3.89
CA VAL A 5 10.79 -9.20 -2.97
C VAL A 5 9.52 -8.60 -3.57
N GLY A 6 9.67 -7.52 -4.34
CA GLY A 6 8.58 -6.76 -4.96
C GLY A 6 7.70 -7.53 -5.94
N THR A 7 8.10 -8.73 -6.41
CA THR A 7 7.29 -9.51 -7.38
C THR A 7 6.64 -10.77 -6.79
N HIS A 8 6.79 -11.03 -5.49
CA HIS A 8 6.32 -12.26 -4.88
C HIS A 8 4.78 -12.30 -4.75
N PRO A 9 4.08 -13.39 -5.13
CA PRO A 9 2.62 -13.53 -4.95
C PRO A 9 2.12 -13.29 -3.53
N LEU A 10 2.94 -13.61 -2.53
CA LEU A 10 2.61 -13.36 -1.13
C LEU A 10 2.48 -11.86 -0.81
N LEU A 11 3.15 -10.97 -1.55
CA LEU A 11 3.06 -9.53 -1.31
C LEU A 11 1.67 -9.00 -1.71
N ALA A 12 1.19 -9.39 -2.90
CA ALA A 12 -0.15 -9.03 -3.36
C ALA A 12 -1.22 -9.58 -2.43
N ARG A 13 -1.04 -10.82 -1.96
CA ARG A 13 -1.94 -11.45 -0.99
C ARG A 13 -1.98 -10.68 0.34
N VAL A 14 -0.83 -10.37 0.93
CA VAL A 14 -0.77 -9.63 2.20
C VAL A 14 -1.39 -8.23 2.06
N VAL A 15 -1.13 -7.54 0.95
CA VAL A 15 -1.73 -6.23 0.67
C VAL A 15 -3.25 -6.35 0.56
N ALA A 16 -3.74 -7.33 -0.20
CA ALA A 16 -5.18 -7.56 -0.35
C ALA A 16 -5.84 -7.94 0.99
N GLU A 17 -5.25 -8.85 1.76
CA GLU A 17 -5.76 -9.24 3.08
C GLU A 17 -5.80 -8.04 4.06
N THR A 18 -4.75 -7.23 4.05
CA THR A 18 -4.67 -5.99 4.85
C THR A 18 -5.75 -4.99 4.44
N ALA A 19 -5.93 -4.76 3.14
CA ALA A 19 -6.99 -3.89 2.61
C ALA A 19 -8.38 -4.39 3.01
N TRP A 20 -8.66 -5.68 2.83
CA TRP A 20 -9.93 -6.32 3.22
C TRP A 20 -10.23 -6.17 4.70
N ALA A 21 -9.23 -6.36 5.57
CA ALA A 21 -9.40 -6.19 7.00
C ALA A 21 -9.83 -4.76 7.34
N THR A 22 -9.16 -3.75 6.77
CA THR A 22 -9.49 -2.34 6.99
C THR A 22 -10.85 -1.97 6.42
N THR A 23 -11.17 -2.40 5.19
CA THR A 23 -12.47 -2.20 4.55
C THR A 23 -13.61 -2.74 5.41
N ARG A 24 -13.46 -3.97 5.92
CA ARG A 24 -14.45 -4.60 6.80
C ARG A 24 -14.57 -3.91 8.15
N ALA A 25 -13.46 -3.51 8.75
CA ALA A 25 -13.46 -2.78 10.03
C ALA A 25 -14.18 -1.42 9.93
N ARG A 26 -14.18 -0.80 8.74
CA ARG A 26 -14.94 0.43 8.45
C ARG A 26 -16.40 0.17 8.05
N GLY A 27 -16.82 -1.08 7.87
CA GLY A 27 -18.15 -1.42 7.38
C GLY A 27 -18.39 -1.00 5.92
N TRP A 28 -17.31 -0.86 5.13
CA TRP A 28 -17.40 -0.47 3.72
C TRP A 28 -17.54 -1.69 2.80
N ARG A 29 -18.18 -1.47 1.65
CA ARG A 29 -18.28 -2.45 0.56
C ARG A 29 -17.06 -2.30 -0.36
N ALA A 30 -16.41 -3.41 -0.74
CA ALA A 30 -15.17 -3.34 -1.50
C ALA A 30 -15.34 -2.69 -2.88
N GLU A 31 -16.49 -2.91 -3.51
CA GLU A 31 -16.90 -2.33 -4.79
C GLU A 31 -17.12 -0.81 -4.77
N GLU A 32 -17.14 -0.20 -3.59
CA GLU A 32 -17.20 1.25 -3.40
C GLU A 32 -15.84 1.82 -2.95
N VAL A 33 -14.85 0.95 -2.73
CA VAL A 33 -13.56 1.34 -2.15
C VAL A 33 -12.49 1.46 -3.23
N VAL A 34 -11.81 2.59 -3.20
CA VAL A 34 -10.56 2.82 -3.91
C VAL A 34 -9.40 2.43 -3.01
N LEU A 35 -8.57 1.48 -3.45
CA LEU A 35 -7.31 1.17 -2.78
C LEU A 35 -6.20 2.09 -3.30
N LEU A 36 -5.48 2.71 -2.37
CA LEU A 36 -4.32 3.52 -2.67
C LEU A 36 -3.07 2.89 -2.03
N LEU A 37 -2.21 2.31 -2.86
CA LEU A 37 -0.96 1.71 -2.42
C LEU A 37 0.10 2.81 -2.27
N ALA A 38 0.37 3.20 -1.03
CA ALA A 38 1.32 4.24 -0.68
C ALA A 38 2.73 3.65 -0.57
N ALA A 39 3.64 4.10 -1.44
CA ALA A 39 5.07 3.79 -1.35
C ALA A 39 5.87 5.07 -1.09
N HIS A 40 7.12 4.94 -0.65
CA HIS A 40 7.97 6.13 -0.45
C HIS A 40 8.19 6.83 -1.81
N GLY A 41 8.45 6.02 -2.84
CA GLY A 41 9.05 6.51 -4.08
C GLY A 41 10.53 6.83 -3.80
N THR A 42 11.40 6.56 -4.75
CA THR A 42 12.78 7.05 -4.65
C THR A 42 13.14 7.63 -6.01
N PRO A 43 13.51 8.91 -6.11
CA PRO A 43 13.88 9.51 -7.39
C PRO A 43 15.07 8.81 -8.06
N ARG A 44 15.86 8.03 -7.29
CA ARG A 44 17.03 7.28 -7.78
C ARG A 44 16.72 5.91 -8.40
N HIS A 45 15.54 5.33 -8.19
CA HIS A 45 15.20 3.99 -8.71
C HIS A 45 13.80 3.97 -9.36
N SER A 46 13.77 4.23 -10.66
CA SER A 46 12.58 4.10 -11.53
C SER A 46 11.90 2.73 -11.46
N GLY A 47 12.63 1.67 -11.10
CA GLY A 47 12.07 0.32 -10.90
C GLY A 47 11.12 0.18 -9.69
N SER A 48 11.17 1.10 -8.72
CA SER A 48 10.30 1.06 -7.54
C SER A 48 8.85 1.44 -7.89
N GLY A 49 8.64 2.34 -8.86
CA GLY A 49 7.31 2.70 -9.35
C GLY A 49 6.66 1.54 -10.09
N ALA A 50 7.39 0.97 -11.07
CA ALA A 50 6.92 -0.19 -11.84
C ALA A 50 6.58 -1.41 -10.96
N SER A 51 7.31 -1.62 -9.87
CA SER A 51 7.01 -2.70 -8.92
C SER A 51 5.72 -2.45 -8.13
N ALA A 52 5.46 -1.21 -7.71
CA ALA A 52 4.23 -0.83 -7.03
C ALA A 52 3.01 -0.91 -7.98
N GLU A 53 3.17 -0.49 -9.23
CA GLU A 53 2.14 -0.58 -10.25
C GLU A 53 1.80 -2.04 -10.60
N ALA A 54 2.82 -2.90 -10.79
CA ALA A 54 2.61 -4.33 -11.00
C ALA A 54 1.90 -4.99 -9.81
N LEU A 55 2.18 -4.53 -8.58
CA LEU A 55 1.49 -4.98 -7.38
C LEU A 55 0.03 -4.51 -7.36
N ALA A 56 -0.25 -3.27 -7.74
CA ALA A 56 -1.61 -2.72 -7.84
C ALA A 56 -2.48 -3.54 -8.79
N VAL A 57 -1.95 -3.94 -9.96
CA VAL A 57 -2.65 -4.82 -10.91
C VAL A 57 -3.03 -6.15 -10.26
N ARG A 58 -2.10 -6.78 -9.53
CA ARG A 58 -2.37 -8.07 -8.89
C ARG A 58 -3.35 -7.97 -7.72
N VAL A 59 -3.30 -6.87 -6.98
CA VAL A 59 -4.25 -6.60 -5.89
C VAL A 59 -5.65 -6.33 -6.45
N ARG A 60 -5.73 -5.68 -7.63
CA ARG A 60 -6.99 -5.52 -8.35
C ARG A 60 -7.64 -6.85 -8.69
N GLU A 61 -6.86 -7.82 -9.17
CA GLU A 61 -7.36 -9.15 -9.50
C GLU A 61 -7.84 -9.94 -8.27
N ALA A 62 -7.45 -9.53 -7.06
CA ALA A 62 -7.76 -10.21 -5.80
C ALA A 62 -9.09 -9.79 -5.14
N GLY A 63 -9.85 -8.85 -5.73
CA GLY A 63 -11.13 -8.43 -5.17
C GLY A 63 -11.89 -7.43 -6.03
N PRO A 64 -13.21 -7.24 -5.78
CA PRO A 64 -14.06 -6.38 -6.58
C PRO A 64 -13.88 -4.90 -6.19
N TRP A 65 -12.65 -4.41 -6.10
CA TRP A 65 -12.37 -3.02 -5.71
C TRP A 65 -12.88 -2.03 -6.76
N ALA A 66 -13.33 -0.84 -6.35
CA ALA A 66 -13.73 0.23 -7.27
C ALA A 66 -12.53 0.73 -8.08
N ALA A 67 -11.45 1.08 -7.36
CA ALA A 67 -10.15 1.38 -7.95
C ALA A 67 -8.99 0.74 -7.15
N VAL A 68 -7.85 0.48 -7.79
CA VAL A 68 -6.59 0.13 -7.13
C VAL A 68 -5.50 0.92 -7.85
N GLU A 69 -4.86 1.81 -7.11
CA GLU A 69 -3.94 2.81 -7.65
C GLU A 69 -2.72 2.95 -6.75
N THR A 70 -1.63 3.50 -7.29
CA THR A 70 -0.42 3.79 -6.53
C THR A 70 -0.32 5.28 -6.23
N ALA A 71 0.22 5.62 -5.06
CA ALA A 71 0.65 6.97 -4.75
C ALA A 71 1.97 6.94 -3.98
N PHE A 72 2.69 8.05 -4.04
CA PHE A 72 4.03 8.14 -3.48
C PHE A 72 4.18 9.35 -2.56
N LEU A 73 5.05 9.24 -1.57
CA LEU A 73 5.36 10.35 -0.67
C LEU A 73 6.27 11.38 -1.36
N GLU A 74 7.32 10.92 -2.06
CA GLU A 74 8.37 11.78 -2.62
C GLU A 74 8.23 12.05 -4.14
N GLN A 75 7.43 11.28 -4.87
CA GLN A 75 7.28 11.42 -6.32
C GLN A 75 5.81 11.50 -6.77
N THR A 76 5.58 11.82 -8.03
CA THR A 76 4.24 11.84 -8.63
C THR A 76 3.84 10.42 -9.06
N PRO A 77 2.56 10.01 -8.89
CA PRO A 77 1.46 10.72 -8.22
C PRO A 77 1.65 10.86 -6.71
N ARG A 78 1.60 12.09 -6.18
CA ARG A 78 1.79 12.39 -4.75
C ARG A 78 0.59 11.96 -3.91
N LEU A 79 0.83 11.34 -2.76
CA LEU A 79 -0.21 10.81 -1.87
C LEU A 79 -1.29 11.84 -1.52
N GLY A 80 -0.90 13.00 -0.98
CA GLY A 80 -1.87 14.04 -0.60
C GLY A 80 -2.70 14.55 -1.78
N ALA A 81 -2.08 14.74 -2.95
CA ALA A 81 -2.79 15.15 -4.15
C ALA A 81 -3.79 14.09 -4.63
N ARG A 82 -3.45 12.80 -4.52
CA ARG A 82 -4.37 11.71 -4.86
C ARG A 82 -5.54 11.60 -3.89
N LEU A 83 -5.30 11.76 -2.60
CA LEU A 83 -6.35 11.77 -1.59
C LEU A 83 -7.30 12.96 -1.79
N ALA A 84 -6.79 14.14 -2.14
CA ALA A 84 -7.61 15.29 -2.48
C ALA A 84 -8.46 15.06 -3.74
N ALA A 85 -7.90 14.44 -4.77
CA ALA A 85 -8.64 14.09 -5.99
C ALA A 85 -9.74 13.03 -5.77
N LEU A 86 -9.63 12.26 -4.69
CA LEU A 86 -10.57 11.20 -4.31
C LEU A 86 -11.48 11.60 -3.14
N ALA A 87 -11.67 12.90 -2.89
CA ALA A 87 -12.44 13.42 -1.75
C ALA A 87 -13.84 12.80 -1.59
N GLU A 88 -14.51 12.51 -2.70
CA GLU A 88 -15.87 11.95 -2.73
C GLU A 88 -15.90 10.40 -2.70
N GLN A 89 -14.75 9.74 -2.59
CA GLN A 89 -14.62 8.28 -2.66
C GLN A 89 -14.19 7.69 -1.31
N LYS A 90 -14.61 6.45 -1.02
CA LYS A 90 -14.09 5.70 0.13
C LYS A 90 -12.70 5.19 -0.22
N VAL A 91 -11.68 5.67 0.49
CA VAL A 91 -10.29 5.32 0.18
C VAL A 91 -9.68 4.49 1.30
N VAL A 92 -9.09 3.35 0.96
CA VAL A 92 -8.22 2.59 1.87
C VAL A 92 -6.78 2.73 1.41
N VAL A 93 -5.94 3.31 2.26
CA VAL A 93 -4.51 3.48 2.03
C VAL A 93 -3.76 2.28 2.60
N VAL A 94 -2.89 1.65 1.80
CA VAL A 94 -2.02 0.56 2.23
C VAL A 94 -0.56 0.96 2.07
N GLY A 95 0.19 0.98 3.18
CA GLY A 95 1.60 1.37 3.16
C GLY A 95 2.49 0.24 2.71
N LEU A 96 3.15 0.36 1.56
CA LEU A 96 4.11 -0.60 1.02
C LEU A 96 5.51 -0.47 1.65
N PHE A 97 5.57 -0.24 2.96
CA PHE A 97 6.83 -0.08 3.70
C PHE A 97 7.20 -1.38 4.41
N VAL A 98 8.42 -1.85 4.14
CA VAL A 98 9.01 -3.06 4.73
C VAL A 98 9.83 -2.71 5.95
N ASP A 99 10.61 -1.63 5.87
CA ASP A 99 11.38 -1.10 6.99
C ASP A 99 10.59 0.03 7.66
N ALA A 100 10.46 -0.06 8.98
CA ALA A 100 9.66 0.86 9.79
C ALA A 100 10.48 2.12 10.12
N GLY A 101 11.09 2.73 9.11
CA GLY A 101 11.58 4.10 9.25
C GLY A 101 10.41 4.99 9.69
N PRO A 102 10.52 5.72 10.82
CA PRO A 102 9.39 6.44 11.42
C PRO A 102 8.73 7.45 10.46
N HIS A 103 9.47 7.94 9.48
CA HIS A 103 9.01 8.89 8.48
C HIS A 103 7.88 8.33 7.58
N GLY A 104 8.06 7.15 6.97
CA GLY A 104 7.10 6.65 5.99
C GLY A 104 5.71 6.36 6.55
N LYS A 105 5.62 5.93 7.82
CA LYS A 105 4.34 5.72 8.49
C LYS A 105 3.70 7.06 8.88
N GLY A 106 4.47 7.93 9.54
CA GLY A 106 4.00 9.24 10.00
C GLY A 106 3.49 10.10 8.84
N ASP A 107 4.25 10.16 7.74
CA ASP A 107 3.87 10.95 6.56
C ASP A 107 2.55 10.48 5.92
N VAL A 108 2.27 9.17 5.97
CA VAL A 108 0.98 8.63 5.50
C VAL A 108 -0.14 8.96 6.48
N GLU A 109 0.11 8.84 7.78
CA GLU A 109 -0.86 9.20 8.81
C GLU A 109 -1.23 10.69 8.74
N ASP A 110 -0.25 11.57 8.55
CA ASP A 110 -0.45 13.01 8.35
C ASP A 110 -1.25 13.29 7.07
N ALA A 111 -0.90 12.65 5.95
CA ALA A 111 -1.64 12.80 4.70
C ALA A 111 -3.09 12.30 4.79
N VAL A 112 -3.31 11.21 5.52
CA VAL A 112 -4.65 10.65 5.77
C VAL A 112 -5.45 11.54 6.72
N GLY A 113 -4.82 12.11 7.74
CA GLY A 113 -5.44 13.07 8.66
C GLY A 113 -5.83 14.39 8.01
N ALA A 114 -5.08 14.81 6.99
CA ALA A 114 -5.39 16.00 6.18
C ALA A 114 -6.34 15.73 5.00
N ALA A 115 -6.75 14.48 4.76
CA ALA A 115 -7.57 14.14 3.62
C ALA A 115 -9.01 14.68 3.79
N PRO A 116 -9.61 15.27 2.73
CA PRO A 116 -10.96 15.84 2.81
C PRO A 116 -12.10 14.80 2.80
N GLY A 117 -11.78 13.53 2.50
CA GLY A 117 -12.75 12.47 2.26
C GLY A 117 -12.71 11.32 3.26
N PRO A 118 -13.58 10.31 3.09
CA PRO A 118 -13.59 9.12 3.94
C PRO A 118 -12.38 8.23 3.62
N VAL A 119 -11.27 8.47 4.33
CA VAL A 119 -10.02 7.74 4.19
C VAL A 119 -9.75 6.85 5.41
N ALA A 120 -9.22 5.66 5.17
CA ALA A 120 -8.75 4.73 6.18
C ALA A 120 -7.32 4.27 5.88
N TYR A 121 -6.44 4.33 6.87
CA TYR A 121 -5.09 3.79 6.73
C TYR A 121 -5.01 2.39 7.36
N SER A 122 -4.46 1.45 6.61
CA SER A 122 -4.29 0.05 7.04
C SER A 122 -2.95 -0.22 7.74
N GLY A 123 -2.06 0.78 7.79
CA GLY A 123 -0.71 0.63 8.32
C GLY A 123 0.31 0.14 7.28
N PRO A 124 1.58 0.02 7.68
CA PRO A 124 2.63 -0.53 6.84
C PRO A 124 2.57 -2.06 6.78
N ILE A 125 2.72 -2.64 5.60
CA ILE A 125 2.73 -4.10 5.41
C ILE A 125 3.89 -4.80 6.14
N GLY A 126 5.00 -4.10 6.42
CA GLY A 126 6.13 -4.61 7.19
C GLY A 126 5.79 -5.01 8.63
N ALA A 127 4.69 -4.48 9.18
CA ALA A 127 4.19 -4.91 10.48
C ALA A 127 3.53 -6.31 10.44
N SER A 128 3.14 -6.80 9.25
CA SER A 128 2.49 -8.10 9.09
C SER A 128 3.45 -9.26 9.43
N PRO A 129 3.05 -10.20 10.30
CA PRO A 129 3.84 -11.40 10.61
C PRO A 129 4.26 -12.20 9.37
N ALA A 130 3.43 -12.19 8.32
CA ALA A 130 3.72 -12.86 7.05
C ALA A 130 4.93 -12.24 6.32
N ILE A 131 5.03 -10.91 6.31
CA ILE A 131 6.17 -10.19 5.71
C ILE A 131 7.44 -10.39 6.55
N ARG A 132 7.33 -10.39 7.88
CA ARG A 132 8.47 -10.70 8.78
C ARG A 132 9.06 -12.08 8.55
N THR A 133 8.25 -13.04 8.08
CA THR A 133 8.70 -14.40 7.76
C THR A 133 9.47 -14.42 6.44
N ILE A 134 8.97 -13.71 5.41
CA ILE A 134 9.65 -13.56 4.10
C ILE A 134 10.97 -12.79 4.24
N LEU A 135 11.04 -11.80 5.13
CA LEU A 135 12.28 -11.06 5.42
C LEU A 135 13.30 -11.93 6.16
N ARG A 136 12.85 -12.75 7.13
CA ARG A 136 13.73 -13.68 7.86
C ARG A 136 14.32 -14.76 6.97
N ASP A 137 13.54 -15.30 6.04
CA ASP A 137 13.99 -16.30 5.07
C ASP A 137 15.10 -15.79 4.13
N ARG A 138 15.29 -14.46 4.03
CA ARG A 138 16.34 -13.83 3.22
C ARG A 138 17.55 -13.35 4.01
N ALA A 139 17.43 -13.16 5.32
CA ALA A 139 18.51 -12.61 6.13
C ALA A 139 19.62 -13.63 6.45
N GLY A 140 19.46 -14.91 6.09
CA GLY A 140 20.50 -15.92 6.34
C GLY A 140 20.88 -16.06 7.82
N LEU A 141 19.89 -15.97 8.72
CA LEU A 141 20.05 -16.35 10.13
C LEU A 141 19.40 -17.72 10.37
N GLY A 142 19.86 -18.70 9.59
CA GLY A 142 19.73 -20.13 9.87
C GLY A 142 21.12 -20.69 10.11
#